data_AF-A0A9D4RCM3-F1
#
_entry.id   AF-A0A9D4RCM3-F1
#
_cell.length_a   1.000
_cell.length_b   1.000
_cell.length_c   1.000
_cell.angle_alpha   90.00
_cell.angle_beta   90.00
_cell.angle_gamma   90.00
#
_symmetry.space_group_name_H-M   'P 1'
#
loop_
_entity.id
_entity.type
_entity.pdbx_description
1 polymer ?
#
loop_
_entity_poly.entity_id
_entity_poly.type
_entity_poly.pdbx_seq_one_letter_code
_entity_poly.pdbx_strand_id
1 'polypeptide(L)'
;MNIQFGTARDSFDNIRKVESKLRKINGPEKAFSVLSGDFFPYSDFENDTWTGYCTALNRLKRFARKIEPLIRAADVFIVSAFHQCTKPKTACAEFSKSYKDIMGKLRNARRDVGMFQHHDGITGTSLPFVVSDYEERLTNAYRQRSVSCSRRDL
;
A
#
# COMPACT_ATOMS: atom_id res chain seq x y z
N MET A 1 -1.43 -40.62 -10.74
CA MET A 1 -1.46 -39.16 -10.46
C MET A 1 -1.36 -38.99 -8.96
N ASN A 2 -0.40 -38.20 -8.45
CA ASN A 2 -0.28 -37.94 -7.01
C ASN A 2 -0.92 -36.58 -6.71
N ILE A 3 -2.10 -36.58 -6.08
CA ILE A 3 -2.88 -35.37 -5.75
C ILE A 3 -2.87 -35.22 -4.24
N GLN A 4 -2.43 -34.05 -3.77
CA GLN A 4 -2.34 -33.73 -2.36
C GLN A 4 -2.69 -32.25 -2.14
N PHE A 5 -3.16 -31.92 -0.94
CA PHE A 5 -3.25 -30.53 -0.52
C PHE A 5 -1.84 -29.90 -0.49
N GLY A 6 -1.77 -28.64 -0.86
CA GLY A 6 -0.52 -27.88 -0.86
C GLY A 6 -0.81 -26.38 -0.90
N THR A 7 0.23 -25.61 -0.68
CA THR A 7 0.20 -24.15 -0.72
C THR A 7 0.71 -23.64 -2.07
N ALA A 8 0.49 -22.34 -2.35
CA ALA A 8 1.11 -21.67 -3.48
C ALA A 8 2.64 -21.84 -3.45
N ARG A 9 3.24 -21.79 -2.25
CA ARG A 9 4.68 -21.99 -2.06
C ARG A 9 5.12 -23.38 -2.51
N ASP A 10 4.40 -24.43 -2.12
CA ASP A 10 4.74 -25.81 -2.52
C ASP A 10 4.70 -25.98 -4.03
N SER A 11 3.71 -25.35 -4.69
CA SER A 11 3.62 -25.33 -6.16
C SER A 11 4.85 -24.66 -6.79
N PHE A 12 5.20 -23.44 -6.37
CA PHE A 12 6.35 -22.71 -6.91
C PHE A 12 7.69 -23.39 -6.60
N ASP A 13 7.84 -24.00 -5.42
CA ASP A 13 9.04 -24.77 -5.08
C ASP A 13 9.19 -26.01 -5.98
N ASN A 14 8.10 -26.66 -6.35
CA ASN A 14 8.11 -27.76 -7.30
C ASN A 14 8.41 -27.28 -8.74
N ILE A 15 7.81 -26.17 -9.17
CA ILE A 15 8.10 -25.54 -10.48
C ILE A 15 9.59 -25.19 -10.59
N ARG A 16 10.20 -24.61 -9.56
CA ARG A 16 11.64 -24.28 -9.54
C ARG A 16 12.54 -25.52 -9.60
N LYS A 17 12.14 -26.62 -8.95
CA LYS A 17 12.85 -27.90 -9.08
C LYS A 17 12.81 -28.40 -10.52
N VAL A 18 11.66 -28.31 -11.18
CA VAL A 18 11.51 -28.67 -12.60
C VAL A 18 12.37 -27.76 -13.48
N GLU A 19 12.31 -26.44 -13.27
CA GLU A 19 13.12 -25.46 -13.99
C GLU A 19 14.62 -25.77 -13.87
N SER A 20 15.12 -26.04 -12.66
CA SER A 20 16.54 -26.33 -12.45
C SER A 20 17.01 -27.59 -13.19
N LYS A 21 16.14 -28.59 -13.32
CA LYS A 21 16.40 -29.79 -14.11
C LYS A 21 16.40 -29.46 -15.61
N LEU A 22 15.41 -28.71 -16.08
CA LEU A 22 15.32 -28.29 -17.49
C LEU A 22 16.53 -27.44 -17.92
N ARG A 23 16.97 -26.50 -17.09
CA ARG A 23 18.17 -25.67 -17.35
C ARG A 23 19.44 -26.52 -17.48
N LYS A 24 19.59 -27.56 -16.65
CA LYS A 24 20.76 -28.47 -16.71
C LYS A 24 20.79 -29.32 -17.98
N ILE A 25 19.63 -29.72 -18.50
CA ILE A 25 19.52 -30.60 -19.66
C ILE A 25 19.57 -29.80 -20.96
N ASN A 26 18.80 -28.70 -21.05
CA ASN A 26 18.52 -28.00 -22.30
C ASN A 26 19.25 -26.65 -22.44
N GLY A 27 20.02 -26.24 -21.42
CA GLY A 27 20.60 -24.90 -21.34
C GLY A 27 19.62 -23.85 -20.79
N PRO A 28 20.11 -22.67 -20.38
CA PRO A 28 19.32 -21.65 -19.69
C PRO A 28 18.19 -21.05 -20.54
N GLU A 29 18.35 -20.99 -21.86
CA GLU A 29 17.39 -20.38 -22.80
C GLU A 29 16.14 -21.22 -23.06
N LYS A 30 16.15 -22.51 -22.66
CA LYS A 30 15.07 -23.46 -22.95
C LYS A 30 14.25 -23.87 -21.71
N ALA A 31 14.42 -23.18 -20.59
CA ALA A 31 13.71 -23.50 -19.35
C ALA A 31 12.36 -22.77 -19.25
N PHE A 32 12.35 -21.44 -19.34
CA PHE A 32 11.15 -20.61 -19.41
C PHE A 32 11.40 -19.41 -20.34
N SER A 33 10.35 -18.94 -21.00
CA SER A 33 10.42 -17.73 -21.82
C SER A 33 10.59 -16.48 -20.95
N VAL A 34 11.33 -15.51 -21.48
CA VAL A 34 11.40 -14.16 -20.91
C VAL A 34 10.27 -13.33 -21.52
N LEU A 35 9.48 -12.67 -20.66
CA LEU A 35 8.38 -11.79 -21.06
C LEU A 35 8.64 -10.37 -20.52
N SER A 36 8.34 -9.36 -21.33
CA SER A 36 8.44 -7.93 -20.99
C SER A 36 7.20 -7.18 -21.45
N GLY A 37 6.79 -6.15 -20.71
CA GLY A 37 5.58 -5.38 -20.97
C GLY A 37 4.66 -5.35 -19.74
N ASP A 38 3.40 -4.99 -19.96
CA ASP A 38 2.33 -5.09 -18.98
C ASP A 38 1.20 -5.99 -19.49
N PHE A 39 0.11 -6.07 -18.72
CA PHE A 39 -1.10 -6.81 -19.07
C PHE A 39 -2.31 -5.88 -19.15
N PHE A 40 -2.13 -4.64 -19.65
CA PHE A 40 -3.22 -3.70 -19.86
C PHE A 40 -3.52 -3.46 -21.35
N PRO A 41 -4.80 -3.27 -21.73
CA PRO A 41 -5.98 -3.42 -20.89
C PRO A 41 -6.43 -4.89 -20.76
N TYR A 42 -7.10 -5.23 -19.66
CA TYR A 42 -7.71 -6.55 -19.46
C TYR A 42 -9.07 -6.62 -20.17
N SER A 43 -9.36 -7.74 -20.81
CA SER A 43 -10.69 -8.10 -21.34
C SER A 43 -10.93 -9.59 -21.07
N ASP A 44 -12.06 -9.93 -20.48
CA ASP A 44 -12.50 -11.32 -20.24
C ASP A 44 -13.46 -11.84 -21.32
N PHE A 45 -14.11 -10.93 -22.05
CA PHE A 45 -14.99 -11.23 -23.18
C PHE A 45 -14.76 -10.29 -24.38
N GLU A 46 -15.27 -10.68 -25.56
CA GLU A 46 -15.18 -9.87 -26.77
C GLU A 46 -15.82 -8.50 -26.56
N ASN A 47 -15.06 -7.43 -26.87
CA ASN A 47 -15.46 -6.04 -26.68
C ASN A 47 -15.77 -5.61 -25.22
N ASP A 48 -15.41 -6.42 -24.22
CA ASP A 48 -15.55 -6.07 -22.80
C ASP A 48 -14.18 -5.72 -22.20
N THR A 49 -13.66 -4.56 -22.58
CA THR A 49 -12.36 -4.09 -22.10
C THR A 49 -12.53 -3.25 -20.83
N TRP A 50 -11.93 -3.71 -19.74
CA TRP A 50 -12.06 -3.11 -18.41
C TRP A 50 -11.20 -1.85 -18.30
N THR A 51 -11.66 -0.75 -18.90
CA THR A 51 -11.01 0.57 -18.79
C THR A 51 -11.83 1.57 -17.98
N GLY A 52 -13.11 1.30 -17.73
CA GLY A 52 -14.00 2.20 -16.98
C GLY A 52 -13.54 2.47 -15.54
N TYR A 53 -12.94 1.48 -14.88
CA TYR A 53 -12.42 1.62 -13.51
C TYR A 53 -11.25 2.62 -13.43
N CYS A 54 -10.58 2.95 -14.55
CA CYS A 54 -9.54 3.98 -14.59
C CYS A 54 -10.10 5.36 -14.22
N THR A 55 -11.37 5.63 -14.51
CA THR A 55 -12.04 6.93 -14.28
C THR A 55 -13.15 6.92 -13.24
N ALA A 56 -13.62 5.74 -12.79
CA ALA A 56 -14.62 5.67 -11.73
C ALA A 56 -14.11 6.33 -10.43
N LEU A 57 -14.98 6.94 -9.63
CA LEU A 57 -14.61 7.58 -8.34
C LEU A 57 -13.40 8.55 -8.39
N ASN A 58 -13.22 9.30 -9.48
CA ASN A 58 -12.12 10.26 -9.66
C ASN A 58 -11.88 11.18 -8.45
N ARG A 59 -12.95 11.58 -7.75
CA ARG A 59 -12.85 12.38 -6.52
C ARG A 59 -12.08 11.67 -5.41
N LEU A 60 -12.37 10.39 -5.15
CA LEU A 60 -11.69 9.61 -4.10
C LEU A 60 -10.29 9.19 -4.54
N LYS A 61 -10.09 8.82 -5.81
CA LYS A 61 -8.75 8.61 -6.40
C LYS A 61 -7.86 9.84 -6.16
N ARG A 62 -8.37 11.04 -6.47
CA ARG A 62 -7.66 12.31 -6.21
C ARG A 62 -7.42 12.54 -4.72
N PHE A 63 -8.40 12.22 -3.86
CA PHE A 63 -8.26 12.43 -2.43
C PHE A 63 -7.16 11.55 -1.83
N ALA A 64 -7.11 10.26 -2.19
CA ALA A 64 -6.05 9.34 -1.78
C ALA A 64 -4.66 9.86 -2.17
N ARG A 65 -4.50 10.33 -3.42
CA ARG A 65 -3.24 10.93 -3.91
C ARG A 65 -2.82 12.19 -3.17
N LYS A 66 -3.75 12.92 -2.55
CA LYS A 66 -3.43 14.06 -1.67
C LYS A 66 -3.00 13.62 -0.27
N ILE A 67 -3.59 12.55 0.26
CA ILE A 67 -3.34 12.09 1.62
C ILE A 67 -2.01 11.32 1.73
N GLU A 68 -1.72 10.45 0.76
CA GLU A 68 -0.51 9.61 0.71
C GLU A 68 0.80 10.40 0.98
N PRO A 69 1.11 11.50 0.25
CA PRO A 69 2.34 12.26 0.49
C PRO A 69 2.33 12.99 1.84
N LEU A 70 1.16 13.38 2.36
CA LEU A 70 1.06 14.04 3.66
C LEU A 70 1.36 13.07 4.81
N ILE A 71 0.86 11.83 4.73
CA ILE A 71 1.21 10.78 5.69
C ILE A 71 2.71 10.47 5.61
N ARG A 72 3.25 10.38 4.39
CA ARG A 72 4.69 10.17 4.19
C ARG A 72 5.53 11.29 4.82
N ALA A 73 5.14 12.54 4.62
CA ALA A 73 5.83 13.68 5.23
C ALA A 73 5.75 13.63 6.76
N ALA A 74 4.58 13.32 7.32
CA ALA A 74 4.40 13.19 8.76
C ALA A 74 5.28 12.07 9.35
N ASP A 75 5.40 10.93 8.67
CA ASP A 75 6.30 9.83 9.06
C ASP A 75 7.78 10.24 9.08
N VAL A 76 8.22 11.00 8.09
CA VAL A 76 9.60 11.50 8.06
C VAL A 76 9.80 12.50 9.20
N PHE A 77 8.89 13.46 9.36
CA PHE A 77 9.01 14.49 10.39
C PHE A 77 9.00 13.93 11.81
N ILE A 78 8.14 12.94 12.11
CA ILE A 78 8.06 12.38 13.46
C ILE A 78 9.35 11.66 13.85
N VAL A 79 9.98 10.95 12.91
CA VAL A 79 11.26 10.28 13.13
C VAL A 79 12.38 11.31 13.32
N SER A 80 12.41 12.34 12.48
CA SER A 80 13.39 13.45 12.61
C SER A 80 13.22 14.24 13.91
N ALA A 81 11.99 14.49 14.34
CA ALA A 81 11.69 15.17 15.60
C ALA A 81 12.10 14.30 16.79
N PHE A 82 11.78 13.00 16.76
CA PHE A 82 12.19 12.06 17.80
C PHE A 82 13.71 12.00 17.93
N HIS A 83 14.44 11.91 16.82
CA HIS A 83 15.89 11.91 16.83
C HIS A 83 16.50 13.20 17.40
N GLN A 84 15.88 14.36 17.18
CA GLN A 84 16.32 15.62 17.78
C GLN A 84 16.02 15.67 19.28
N CYS A 85 14.86 15.18 19.69
CA CYS A 85 14.41 15.21 21.08
C CYS A 85 15.14 14.20 22.00
N THR A 86 15.88 13.24 21.44
CA THR A 86 16.76 12.34 22.20
C THR A 86 18.16 12.91 22.44
N LYS A 87 18.51 14.05 21.83
CA LYS A 87 19.81 14.70 22.06
C LYS A 87 19.83 15.38 23.45
N PRO A 88 20.95 15.32 24.20
CA PRO A 88 21.03 15.85 25.57
C PRO A 88 20.70 17.35 25.68
N LYS A 89 21.06 18.14 24.66
CA LYS A 89 20.88 19.61 24.65
C LYS A 89 19.47 20.06 24.27
N THR A 90 18.61 19.17 23.76
CA THR A 90 17.29 19.49 23.20
C THR A 90 16.22 18.49 23.68
N ALA A 91 16.39 17.93 24.88
CA ALA A 91 15.49 16.91 25.42
C ALA A 91 14.04 17.43 25.49
N CYS A 92 13.14 16.80 24.72
CA CYS A 92 11.73 17.19 24.66
C CYS A 92 10.86 16.22 25.50
N ALA A 93 10.79 16.42 26.81
CA ALA A 93 10.04 15.53 27.70
C ALA A 93 8.55 15.37 27.32
N GLU A 94 7.93 16.44 26.81
CA GLU A 94 6.53 16.46 26.39
C GLU A 94 6.29 15.70 25.07
N PHE A 95 7.16 15.92 24.07
CA PHE A 95 7.10 15.22 22.79
C PHE A 95 7.24 13.70 22.97
N SER A 96 8.18 13.26 23.82
CA SER A 96 8.39 11.84 24.12
C SER A 96 7.15 11.14 24.70
N LYS A 97 6.31 11.87 25.46
CA LYS A 97 5.03 11.34 25.97
C LYS A 97 4.00 11.18 24.84
N SER A 98 3.95 12.13 23.91
CA SER A 98 3.02 12.12 22.76
C SER A 98 3.42 11.19 21.60
N TYR A 99 4.69 10.78 21.53
CA TYR A 99 5.23 10.02 20.39
C TYR A 99 4.45 8.73 20.09
N LYS A 100 4.11 7.94 21.12
CA LYS A 100 3.34 6.70 20.95
C LYS A 100 1.95 6.95 20.38
N ASP A 101 1.27 8.02 20.82
CA ASP A 101 -0.05 8.40 20.30
C ASP A 101 0.03 8.84 18.84
N ILE A 102 1.00 9.72 18.52
CA ILE A 102 1.22 10.19 17.13
C ILE A 102 1.52 9.00 16.20
N MET A 103 2.41 8.09 16.61
CA MET A 103 2.71 6.88 15.82
C MET A 103 1.49 5.96 15.69
N GLY A 104 0.63 5.90 16.70
CA GLY A 104 -0.64 5.19 16.66
C GLY A 104 -1.60 5.77 15.61
N LYS A 105 -1.77 7.10 15.61
CA LYS A 105 -2.58 7.83 14.62
C LYS A 105 -2.04 7.65 13.20
N LEU A 106 -0.73 7.79 13.00
CA LEU A 106 -0.11 7.59 11.68
C LEU A 106 -0.25 6.14 11.21
N ARG A 107 -0.18 5.15 12.12
CA ARG A 107 -0.43 3.73 11.78
C ARG A 107 -1.85 3.51 11.31
N ASN A 108 -2.84 4.11 11.97
CA ASN A 108 -4.24 4.02 11.55
C ASN A 108 -4.46 4.71 10.21
N ALA A 109 -3.92 5.92 10.02
CA ALA A 109 -4.00 6.63 8.75
C ALA A 109 -3.41 5.82 7.57
N ARG A 110 -2.28 5.14 7.76
CA ARG A 110 -1.70 4.21 6.77
C ARG A 110 -2.62 3.02 6.47
N ARG A 111 -3.26 2.45 7.49
CA ARG A 111 -4.20 1.32 7.31
C ARG A 111 -5.43 1.74 6.52
N ASP A 112 -5.99 2.91 6.80
CA ASP A 112 -7.15 3.44 6.09
C ASP A 112 -6.84 3.71 4.61
N VAL A 113 -5.70 4.34 4.30
CA VAL A 113 -5.25 4.52 2.92
C VAL A 113 -4.93 3.17 2.25
N GLY A 114 -4.31 2.24 2.97
CA GLY A 114 -4.00 0.90 2.48
C GLY A 114 -5.27 0.10 2.15
N MET A 115 -6.32 0.22 2.96
CA MET A 115 -7.62 -0.41 2.71
C MET A 115 -8.25 0.13 1.43
N PHE A 116 -8.10 1.43 1.15
CA PHE A 116 -8.56 2.02 -0.11
C PHE A 116 -7.78 1.52 -1.33
N GLN A 117 -6.54 1.03 -1.19
CA GLN A 117 -5.80 0.41 -2.31
C GLN A 117 -6.34 -0.97 -2.71
N HIS A 118 -7.32 -1.52 -1.98
CA HIS A 118 -8.04 -2.71 -2.40
C HIS A 118 -8.54 -2.56 -3.84
N HIS A 119 -8.53 -3.64 -4.61
CA HIS A 119 -8.88 -3.63 -6.04
C HIS A 119 -10.38 -3.36 -6.30
N ASP A 120 -11.22 -3.25 -5.27
CA ASP A 120 -12.57 -2.67 -5.37
C ASP A 120 -12.72 -1.29 -4.71
N GLY A 121 -11.68 -0.82 -4.00
CA GLY A 121 -11.64 0.50 -3.39
C GLY A 121 -11.20 1.57 -4.40
N ILE A 122 -9.92 1.58 -4.74
CA ILE A 122 -9.33 2.61 -5.61
C ILE A 122 -9.89 2.57 -7.03
N THR A 123 -10.28 1.38 -7.50
CA THR A 123 -10.91 1.15 -8.82
C THR A 123 -12.33 1.70 -8.88
N GLY A 124 -13.04 1.72 -7.75
CA GLY A 124 -14.44 2.14 -7.66
C GLY A 124 -15.45 1.12 -8.16
N THR A 125 -15.13 -0.17 -8.01
CA THR A 125 -16.02 -1.31 -8.34
C THR A 125 -16.80 -1.83 -7.14
N SER A 126 -16.72 -1.16 -5.97
CA SER A 126 -17.50 -1.47 -4.78
C SER A 126 -18.95 -0.94 -4.82
N LEU A 127 -19.82 -1.53 -3.98
CA LEU A 127 -21.18 -1.03 -3.75
C LEU A 127 -21.18 0.38 -3.11
N PRO A 128 -22.24 1.20 -3.32
CA PRO A 128 -22.26 2.60 -2.84
C PRO A 128 -22.02 2.80 -1.34
N PHE A 129 -22.52 1.90 -0.49
CA PHE A 129 -22.29 1.99 0.96
C PHE A 129 -20.84 1.66 1.35
N VAL A 130 -20.17 0.77 0.62
CA VAL A 130 -18.74 0.47 0.79
C VAL A 130 -17.89 1.65 0.31
N VAL A 131 -18.29 2.30 -0.79
CA VAL A 131 -17.66 3.56 -1.24
C VAL A 131 -17.75 4.65 -0.16
N SER A 132 -18.88 4.72 0.55
CA SER A 132 -19.07 5.66 1.66
C SER A 132 -18.13 5.35 2.85
N ASP A 133 -17.94 4.07 3.19
CA ASP A 133 -16.96 3.65 4.20
C ASP A 133 -15.52 4.02 3.79
N TYR A 134 -15.15 3.82 2.52
CA TYR A 134 -13.84 4.26 2.02
C TYR A 134 -13.63 5.78 2.12
N GLU A 135 -14.67 6.57 1.83
CA GLU A 135 -14.61 8.01 2.00
C GLU A 135 -14.40 8.42 3.47
N GLU A 136 -15.10 7.78 4.39
CA GLU A 136 -14.93 8.02 5.82
C GLU A 136 -13.52 7.66 6.28
N ARG A 137 -12.99 6.50 5.86
CA ARG A 137 -11.62 6.08 6.15
C ARG A 137 -10.58 7.07 5.63
N LEU A 138 -10.69 7.50 4.38
CA LEU A 138 -9.78 8.51 3.83
C LEU A 138 -9.88 9.84 4.59
N THR A 139 -11.07 10.23 5.01
CA THR A 139 -11.28 11.43 5.85
C THR A 139 -10.63 11.27 7.22
N ASN A 140 -10.74 10.09 7.84
CA ASN A 140 -10.10 9.76 9.11
C ASN A 140 -8.57 9.75 8.98
N ALA A 141 -8.03 9.20 7.90
CA ALA A 141 -6.60 9.27 7.59
C ALA A 141 -6.11 10.71 7.42
N TYR A 142 -6.89 11.55 6.71
CA TYR A 142 -6.57 12.96 6.54
C TYR A 142 -6.56 13.73 7.87
N ARG A 143 -7.47 13.42 8.80
CA ARG A 143 -7.49 14.05 10.14
C ARG A 143 -6.32 13.58 11.01
N GLN A 144 -6.01 12.29 10.96
CA GLN A 144 -4.96 11.68 11.80
C GLN A 144 -3.53 12.01 11.37
N ARG A 145 -3.34 12.63 10.19
CA ARG A 145 -2.03 13.09 9.71
C ARG A 145 -1.43 14.24 10.53
N SER A 146 -2.25 14.98 11.28
CA SER A 146 -1.81 16.21 11.95
C SER A 146 -0.87 15.90 13.12
N VAL A 147 0.37 16.35 13.00
CA VAL A 147 1.33 16.46 14.10
C VAL A 147 1.33 17.92 14.53
N SER A 148 0.58 18.27 15.59
CA SER A 148 0.64 19.61 16.16
C SER A 148 1.87 19.72 17.05
N CYS A 149 2.92 20.37 16.55
CA CYS A 149 3.96 20.91 17.42
C CYS A 149 3.52 22.33 17.76
N SER A 150 3.11 22.60 19.01
CA SER A 150 2.87 23.99 19.42
C SER A 150 4.22 24.71 19.36
N ARG A 151 4.33 25.73 18.49
CA ARG A 151 5.35 26.76 18.68
C ARG A 151 4.99 27.41 20.02
N ARG A 152 5.85 27.27 21.03
CA ARG A 152 5.91 28.29 22.07
C ARG A 152 6.48 29.52 21.40
N ASP A 153 5.72 30.60 21.43
CA ASP A 153 6.12 31.92 20.95
C ASP A 153 7.48 32.30 21.53
N LEU A 154 8.34 32.86 20.68
CA LEU A 154 9.60 33.48 21.06
C LEU A 154 9.34 34.87 21.65
#